data_AF-A0ABD5VNK9-F1
#
_entry.id   AF-A0ABD5VNK9-F1
#
_cell.length_a   1.000
_cell.length_b   1.000
_cell.length_c   1.000
_cell.angle_alpha   90.00
_cell.angle_beta   90.00
_cell.angle_gamma   90.00
#
_symmetry.space_group_name_H-M   'P 1'
#
loop_
_entity.id
_entity.type
_entity.pdbx_description
1 polymer ?
#
loop_
_entity_poly.entity_id
_entity_poly.type
_entity_poly.pdbx_seq_one_letter_code
_entity_poly.pdbx_strand_id
1 'polypeptide(L)'
;MLHTSHRGQTTIDFIVGMSVFLLTIGYVFSFIPGMFVPFDSGSGTNVVVADRSAAHLAEHALGDPGSPAVLNDTCTEAFFDTTTPDPPGCQFDEDASNLDEALGIDPRRSVNVTIRDDGSIHVLDGTRLAAGSSPPPDAEVVVARRVVLLDGDYYLLHVRVW
;
A
#
# COMPACT_ATOMS: atom_id res chain seq x y z
N MET A 1 59.28 -4.69 46.81
CA MET A 1 58.41 -5.79 47.23
C MET A 1 57.00 -5.41 46.83
N LEU A 2 56.47 -6.04 45.78
CA LEU A 2 55.16 -5.74 45.19
C LEU A 2 54.05 -6.23 46.14
N HIS A 3 53.20 -5.31 46.59
CA HIS A 3 51.95 -5.64 47.26
C HIS A 3 50.81 -5.02 46.43
N THR A 4 50.43 -5.70 45.35
CA THR A 4 49.25 -5.36 44.57
C THR A 4 48.03 -5.90 45.29
N SER A 5 47.34 -5.02 46.01
CA SER A 5 46.08 -5.29 46.70
C SER A 5 45.00 -5.78 45.71
N HIS A 6 44.80 -7.08 45.64
CA HIS A 6 43.73 -7.76 44.89
C HIS A 6 42.31 -7.49 45.46
N ARG A 7 42.17 -6.70 46.54
CA ARG A 7 40.90 -6.47 47.25
C ARG A 7 40.08 -5.29 46.74
N GLY A 8 40.62 -4.45 45.85
CA GLY A 8 39.88 -3.36 45.17
C GLY A 8 39.38 -3.72 43.76
N GLN A 9 39.76 -4.89 43.24
CA GLN A 9 39.51 -5.30 41.86
C GLN A 9 38.03 -5.67 41.62
N THR A 10 37.38 -6.34 42.58
CA THR A 10 35.98 -6.76 42.47
C THR A 10 34.98 -5.61 42.44
N THR A 11 35.25 -4.52 43.18
CA THR A 11 34.35 -3.36 43.20
C THR A 11 34.42 -2.56 41.89
N ILE A 12 35.60 -2.41 41.31
CA ILE A 12 35.75 -1.75 40.00
C ILE A 12 35.09 -2.58 38.90
N ASP A 13 35.31 -3.90 38.88
CA ASP A 13 34.69 -4.79 37.89
C ASP A 13 33.15 -4.78 37.99
N PHE A 14 32.61 -4.69 39.21
CA PHE A 14 31.16 -4.54 39.43
C PHE A 14 30.61 -3.21 38.89
N ILE A 15 31.29 -2.09 39.16
CA ILE A 15 30.86 -0.77 38.69
C ILE A 15 30.89 -0.71 37.15
N VAL A 16 31.96 -1.22 36.55
CA VAL A 16 32.10 -1.28 35.09
C VAL A 16 31.00 -2.18 34.49
N GLY A 17 30.79 -3.37 35.05
CA GLY A 17 29.74 -4.28 34.61
C GLY A 17 28.33 -3.68 34.71
N MET A 18 28.00 -3.05 35.85
CA MET A 18 26.71 -2.38 36.04
C MET A 18 26.53 -1.20 35.08
N SER A 19 27.59 -0.42 34.82
CA SER A 19 27.53 0.72 33.90
C SER A 19 27.27 0.27 32.46
N VAL A 20 28.00 -0.75 32.00
CA VAL A 20 27.81 -1.33 30.65
C VAL A 20 26.41 -1.95 30.53
N PHE A 21 25.95 -2.66 31.56
CA PHE A 21 24.62 -3.25 31.60
C PHE A 21 23.51 -2.19 31.48
N LEU A 22 23.58 -1.13 32.28
CA LEU A 22 22.59 -0.05 32.26
C LEU A 22 22.61 0.73 30.94
N LEU A 23 23.80 0.99 30.37
CA LEU A 23 23.92 1.60 29.03
C LEU A 23 23.28 0.72 27.96
N THR A 24 23.51 -0.59 28.01
CA THR A 24 22.93 -1.54 27.05
C THR A 24 21.41 -1.57 27.17
N ILE A 25 20.87 -1.63 28.40
CA ILE A 25 19.42 -1.59 28.62
C ILE A 25 18.81 -0.27 28.15
N GLY A 26 19.44 0.87 28.46
CA GLY A 26 18.98 2.19 28.01
C GLY A 26 18.96 2.29 26.48
N TYR A 27 20.00 1.77 25.82
CA TYR A 27 20.06 1.68 24.36
C TYR A 27 18.92 0.81 23.81
N VAL A 28 18.70 -0.37 24.39
CA VAL A 28 17.60 -1.27 23.99
C VAL A 28 16.25 -0.55 24.08
N PHE A 29 15.96 0.12 25.19
CA PHE A 29 14.70 0.89 25.33
C PHE A 29 14.59 2.09 24.39
N SER A 30 15.70 2.68 23.96
CA SER A 30 15.69 3.75 22.96
C SER A 30 15.43 3.25 21.53
N PHE A 31 15.84 2.02 21.20
CA PHE A 31 15.75 1.48 19.84
C PHE A 31 14.55 0.56 19.62
N ILE A 32 14.11 -0.19 20.65
CA ILE A 32 12.96 -1.11 20.54
C ILE A 32 11.68 -0.42 20.05
N PRO A 33 11.27 0.75 20.56
CA PRO A 33 10.03 1.40 20.13
C PRO A 33 9.99 1.66 18.62
N GLY A 34 11.12 2.03 18.02
CA GLY A 34 11.25 2.30 16.58
C GLY A 34 11.05 1.06 15.70
N MET A 35 11.30 -0.15 16.21
CA MET A 35 11.14 -1.38 15.42
C MET A 35 9.67 -1.77 15.20
N PHE A 36 8.75 -1.26 16.02
CA PHE A 36 7.32 -1.59 15.94
C PHE A 36 6.48 -0.56 15.18
N VAL A 37 7.03 0.63 14.92
CA VAL A 37 6.39 1.69 14.12
C VAL A 37 5.79 1.17 12.79
N PRO A 38 6.48 0.35 11.97
CA PRO A 38 5.90 -0.11 10.70
C PRO A 38 4.69 -1.05 10.84
N PHE A 39 4.42 -1.55 12.04
CA PHE A 39 3.27 -2.43 12.32
C PHE A 39 2.11 -1.73 13.05
N ASP A 40 2.36 -0.54 13.60
CA ASP A 40 1.37 0.26 14.34
C ASP A 40 0.80 1.41 13.49
N SER A 41 1.51 1.82 12.42
CA SER A 41 0.88 2.58 11.34
C SER A 41 -0.19 1.68 10.69
N GLY A 42 -1.29 2.26 10.22
CA GLY A 42 -2.37 1.51 9.54
C GLY A 42 -1.96 0.73 8.28
N SER A 43 -0.65 0.60 8.00
CA SER A 43 -0.02 -0.13 6.90
C SER A 43 -0.61 -1.54 6.73
N GLY A 44 -0.80 -2.30 7.82
CA GLY A 44 -1.40 -3.63 7.78
C GLY A 44 -2.84 -3.61 7.24
N THR A 45 -3.60 -2.56 7.56
CA THR A 45 -4.96 -2.38 7.02
C THR A 45 -4.91 -1.86 5.57
N ASN A 46 -3.97 -0.96 5.25
CA ASN A 46 -3.76 -0.46 3.90
C ASN A 46 -3.35 -1.58 2.92
N VAL A 47 -2.59 -2.59 3.36
CA VAL A 47 -2.31 -3.82 2.60
C VAL A 47 -3.59 -4.55 2.24
N VAL A 48 -4.47 -4.79 3.23
CA VAL A 48 -5.73 -5.49 3.00
C VAL A 48 -6.65 -4.67 2.09
N VAL A 49 -6.72 -3.35 2.29
CA VAL A 49 -7.53 -2.46 1.46
C VAL A 49 -7.03 -2.47 0.02
N ALA A 50 -5.73 -2.26 -0.21
CA ALA A 50 -5.15 -2.26 -1.55
C ALA A 50 -5.41 -3.59 -2.27
N ASP A 51 -5.19 -4.72 -1.61
CA ASP A 51 -5.37 -6.04 -2.20
C ASP A 51 -6.84 -6.35 -2.53
N ARG A 52 -7.76 -6.03 -1.61
CA ARG A 52 -9.20 -6.22 -1.83
C ARG A 52 -9.74 -5.30 -2.91
N SER A 53 -9.33 -4.03 -2.94
CA SER A 53 -9.72 -3.10 -3.99
C SER A 53 -9.19 -3.56 -5.35
N ALA A 54 -7.95 -4.04 -5.44
CA ALA A 54 -7.40 -4.57 -6.69
C ALA A 54 -8.13 -5.82 -7.18
N ALA A 55 -8.48 -6.74 -6.26
CA ALA A 55 -9.28 -7.92 -6.59
C ALA A 55 -10.71 -7.53 -7.01
N HIS A 56 -11.36 -6.63 -6.27
CA HIS A 56 -12.70 -6.16 -6.58
C HIS A 56 -12.77 -5.53 -7.98
N LEU A 57 -11.82 -4.65 -8.31
CA LEU A 57 -11.73 -4.04 -9.64
C LEU A 57 -11.48 -5.07 -10.74
N ALA A 58 -10.48 -5.95 -10.58
CA ALA A 58 -10.08 -6.89 -11.62
C ALA A 58 -11.06 -8.06 -11.84
N GLU A 59 -11.81 -8.45 -10.80
CA GLU A 59 -12.64 -9.65 -10.83
C GLU A 59 -14.15 -9.33 -10.90
N HIS A 60 -14.58 -8.15 -10.44
CA HIS A 60 -16.01 -7.83 -10.32
C HIS A 60 -16.38 -6.52 -11.03
N ALA A 61 -15.85 -5.38 -10.56
CA ALA A 61 -16.32 -4.07 -11.04
C ALA A 61 -16.00 -3.85 -12.52
N LEU A 62 -14.78 -4.20 -12.95
CA LEU A 62 -14.31 -4.05 -14.33
C LEU A 62 -14.16 -5.38 -15.05
N GLY A 63 -14.20 -6.50 -14.33
CA GLY A 63 -14.02 -7.84 -14.87
C GLY A 63 -15.22 -8.34 -15.69
N ASP A 64 -14.94 -9.11 -16.74
CA ASP A 64 -15.95 -9.87 -17.47
C ASP A 64 -16.49 -11.02 -16.60
N PRO A 65 -17.82 -11.18 -16.46
CA PRO A 65 -18.43 -12.23 -15.62
C PRO A 65 -18.00 -13.66 -15.97
N GLY A 66 -17.63 -13.91 -17.22
CA GLY A 66 -17.24 -15.23 -17.71
C GLY A 66 -15.73 -15.51 -17.61
N SER A 67 -14.90 -14.48 -17.45
CA SER A 67 -13.44 -14.59 -17.43
C SER A 67 -12.82 -13.58 -16.46
N PRO A 68 -12.66 -13.94 -15.16
CA PRO A 68 -12.01 -13.07 -14.18
C PRO A 68 -10.62 -12.63 -14.65
N ALA A 69 -10.27 -11.36 -14.39
CA ALA A 69 -9.07 -10.68 -14.88
C ALA A 69 -9.02 -10.37 -16.39
N VAL A 70 -10.05 -10.71 -17.16
CA VAL A 70 -10.34 -10.06 -18.45
C VAL A 70 -11.26 -8.90 -18.16
N LEU A 71 -10.84 -7.68 -18.47
CA LEU A 71 -11.65 -6.50 -18.22
C LEU A 71 -12.62 -6.27 -19.38
N ASN A 72 -13.77 -5.70 -19.06
CA ASN A 72 -14.68 -5.18 -20.06
C ASN A 72 -14.18 -3.79 -20.49
N ASP A 73 -13.79 -3.64 -21.76
CA ASP A 73 -13.16 -2.41 -22.26
C ASP A 73 -14.07 -1.19 -22.08
N THR A 74 -15.33 -1.30 -22.48
CA THR A 74 -16.33 -0.22 -22.39
C THR A 74 -16.60 0.22 -20.95
N CYS A 75 -16.77 -0.73 -20.03
CA CYS A 75 -16.97 -0.40 -18.62
C CYS A 75 -15.69 0.08 -17.93
N THR A 76 -14.52 -0.40 -18.36
CA THR A 76 -13.24 0.11 -17.88
C THR A 76 -13.04 1.55 -18.32
N GLU A 77 -13.30 1.88 -19.58
CA GLU A 77 -13.27 3.26 -20.06
C GLU A 77 -14.22 4.13 -19.24
N ALA A 78 -15.50 3.75 -19.14
CA ALA A 78 -16.52 4.51 -18.42
C ALA A 78 -16.15 4.76 -16.95
N PHE A 79 -15.64 3.74 -16.26
CA PHE A 79 -15.20 3.89 -14.88
C PHE A 79 -14.17 5.02 -14.71
N PHE A 80 -13.26 5.21 -15.66
CA PHE A 80 -12.25 6.27 -15.61
C PHE A 80 -12.69 7.57 -16.31
N ASP A 81 -13.59 7.52 -17.29
CA ASP A 81 -14.19 8.70 -17.95
C ASP A 81 -15.40 9.21 -17.17
N THR A 82 -15.11 9.90 -16.06
CA THR A 82 -16.12 10.48 -15.16
C THR A 82 -16.84 11.70 -15.77
N THR A 83 -16.71 11.94 -17.07
CA THR A 83 -17.33 13.08 -17.77
C THR A 83 -18.55 12.68 -18.59
N THR A 84 -18.74 11.38 -18.82
CA THR A 84 -19.86 10.83 -19.57
C THR A 84 -20.71 9.91 -18.69
N PRO A 85 -22.01 9.73 -18.99
CA PRO A 85 -22.83 8.79 -18.24
C PRO A 85 -22.41 7.34 -18.47
N ASP A 86 -22.44 6.53 -17.42
CA ASP A 86 -22.07 5.12 -17.50
C ASP A 86 -22.97 4.32 -18.45
N PRO A 87 -22.38 3.46 -19.30
CA PRO A 87 -23.14 2.58 -20.16
C PRO A 87 -23.87 1.49 -19.34
N PRO A 88 -25.03 1.02 -19.83
CA PRO A 88 -25.77 -0.03 -19.14
C PRO A 88 -24.98 -1.35 -19.15
N GLY A 89 -25.03 -2.09 -18.05
CA GLY A 89 -24.40 -3.41 -17.92
C GLY A 89 -23.04 -3.40 -17.23
N CYS A 90 -22.54 -2.23 -16.81
CA CYS A 90 -21.40 -2.15 -15.91
C CYS A 90 -21.78 -2.58 -14.48
N GLN A 91 -20.82 -3.16 -13.78
CA GLN A 91 -21.01 -3.82 -12.48
C GLN A 91 -20.60 -2.95 -11.28
N PHE A 92 -20.22 -1.71 -11.52
CA PHE A 92 -19.92 -0.73 -10.48
C PHE A 92 -21.13 0.18 -10.27
N ASP A 93 -21.38 0.53 -9.01
CA ASP A 93 -22.45 1.48 -8.64
C ASP A 93 -21.96 2.93 -8.72
N GLU A 94 -20.66 3.16 -8.51
CA GLU A 94 -19.99 4.46 -8.56
C GLU A 94 -18.71 4.36 -9.40
N ASP A 95 -18.38 5.44 -10.11
CA ASP A 95 -17.22 5.55 -10.98
C ASP A 95 -15.98 6.10 -10.24
N ALA A 96 -14.90 6.38 -10.97
CA ALA A 96 -13.67 6.84 -10.38
C ALA A 96 -13.69 8.29 -9.87
N SER A 97 -14.79 9.04 -10.04
CA SER A 97 -14.98 10.36 -9.43
C SER A 97 -15.21 10.27 -7.92
N ASN A 98 -15.72 9.12 -7.47
CA ASN A 98 -15.94 8.78 -6.06
C ASN A 98 -15.36 7.40 -5.73
N LEU A 99 -14.03 7.31 -5.85
CA LEU A 99 -13.25 6.10 -5.58
C LEU A 99 -13.52 5.47 -4.20
N ASP A 100 -13.81 6.29 -3.19
CA ASP A 100 -14.04 5.78 -1.84
C ASP A 100 -15.32 4.93 -1.78
N GLU A 101 -16.39 5.41 -2.43
CA GLU A 101 -17.65 4.69 -2.54
C GLU A 101 -17.56 3.53 -3.53
N ALA A 102 -16.94 3.75 -4.69
CA ALA A 102 -16.70 2.71 -5.70
C ALA A 102 -15.92 1.50 -5.17
N LEU A 103 -15.01 1.71 -4.21
CA LEU A 103 -14.21 0.65 -3.59
C LEU A 103 -14.75 0.22 -2.21
N GLY A 104 -15.78 0.88 -1.68
CA GLY A 104 -16.33 0.63 -0.35
C GLY A 104 -15.33 0.84 0.77
N ILE A 105 -14.48 1.86 0.68
CA ILE A 105 -13.39 2.14 1.63
C ILE A 105 -13.70 3.37 2.52
N ASP A 106 -12.97 3.48 3.64
CA ASP A 106 -13.09 4.64 4.54
C ASP A 106 -12.55 5.89 3.82
N PRO A 107 -13.34 6.99 3.71
CA PRO A 107 -12.96 8.20 2.97
C PRO A 107 -11.79 8.98 3.58
N ARG A 108 -11.29 8.55 4.75
CA ARG A 108 -10.06 9.10 5.34
C ARG A 108 -8.79 8.47 4.76
N ARG A 109 -8.90 7.38 4.00
CA ARG A 109 -7.77 6.77 3.30
C ARG A 109 -7.62 7.39 1.93
N SER A 110 -6.38 7.58 1.50
CA SER A 110 -6.14 8.00 0.12
C SER A 110 -5.89 6.78 -0.74
N VAL A 111 -6.56 6.72 -1.89
CA VAL A 111 -6.39 5.65 -2.87
C VAL A 111 -6.05 6.24 -4.24
N ASN A 112 -5.25 5.51 -4.99
CA ASN A 112 -4.97 5.78 -6.38
C ASN A 112 -5.02 4.48 -7.18
N VAL A 113 -5.75 4.51 -8.28
CA VAL A 113 -5.93 3.38 -9.18
C VAL A 113 -5.37 3.75 -10.55
N THR A 114 -4.52 2.90 -11.11
CA THR A 114 -4.01 3.09 -12.48
C THR A 114 -3.89 1.77 -13.20
N ILE A 115 -4.23 1.73 -14.49
CA ILE A 115 -3.84 0.62 -15.39
C ILE A 115 -2.62 1.06 -16.18
N ARG A 116 -1.59 0.20 -16.22
CA ARG A 116 -0.27 0.56 -16.73
C ARG A 116 0.29 -0.46 -17.71
N ASP A 117 1.04 0.05 -18.67
CA ASP A 117 1.91 -0.69 -19.57
C ASP A 117 3.34 -0.12 -19.51
N ASP A 118 4.32 -1.01 -19.37
CA ASP A 118 5.75 -0.68 -19.22
C ASP A 118 6.05 0.54 -18.31
N GLY A 119 5.32 0.63 -17.19
CA GLY A 119 5.45 1.71 -16.19
C GLY A 119 4.69 3.01 -16.51
N SER A 120 4.23 3.19 -17.74
CA SER A 120 3.37 4.29 -18.17
C SER A 120 1.89 4.02 -17.86
N ILE A 121 1.08 5.06 -17.67
CA ILE A 121 -0.37 4.92 -17.51
C ILE A 121 -0.97 4.72 -18.90
N HIS A 122 -1.76 3.67 -19.06
CA HIS A 122 -2.41 3.34 -20.33
C HIS A 122 -3.54 4.33 -20.64
N VAL A 123 -3.80 4.53 -21.93
CA VAL A 123 -4.89 5.35 -22.45
C VAL A 123 -5.74 4.47 -23.35
N LEU A 124 -7.00 4.27 -22.97
CA LEU A 124 -7.98 3.48 -23.70
C LEU A 124 -8.98 4.46 -24.33
N ASP A 125 -9.13 4.44 -25.66
CA ASP A 125 -10.06 5.30 -26.41
C ASP A 125 -9.98 6.81 -26.11
N GLY A 126 -8.80 7.29 -25.69
CA GLY A 126 -8.55 8.68 -25.32
C GLY A 126 -8.74 8.97 -23.82
N THR A 127 -9.28 8.01 -23.08
CA THR A 127 -9.45 8.05 -21.62
C THR A 127 -8.18 7.56 -20.93
N ARG A 128 -7.62 8.41 -20.08
CA ARG A 128 -6.44 8.08 -19.27
C ARG A 128 -6.87 7.20 -18.09
N LEU A 129 -6.38 5.97 -18.01
CA LEU A 129 -6.74 5.01 -16.97
C LEU A 129 -6.02 5.27 -15.65
N ALA A 130 -6.31 6.43 -15.04
CA ALA A 130 -5.78 6.87 -13.76
C ALA A 130 -6.82 7.65 -12.97
N ALA A 131 -7.01 7.25 -11.73
CA ALA A 131 -7.92 7.91 -10.81
C ALA A 131 -7.32 8.04 -9.41
N GLY A 132 -7.84 9.00 -8.66
CA GLY A 132 -7.35 9.37 -7.34
C GLY A 132 -6.09 10.23 -7.38
N SER A 133 -5.77 10.86 -6.25
CA SER A 133 -4.60 11.73 -6.14
C SER A 133 -3.29 10.92 -6.26
N SER A 134 -2.17 11.57 -6.58
CA SER A 134 -0.87 10.88 -6.50
C SER A 134 -0.36 10.92 -5.05
N PRO A 135 0.29 9.84 -4.57
CA PRO A 135 0.86 9.85 -3.24
C PRO A 135 1.89 10.98 -3.06
N PRO A 136 1.89 11.68 -1.92
CA PRO A 136 2.97 12.59 -1.55
C PRO A 136 4.35 11.91 -1.57
N PRO A 137 5.45 12.64 -1.81
CA PRO A 137 6.79 12.04 -1.90
C PRO A 137 7.26 11.33 -0.62
N ASP A 138 6.71 11.72 0.53
CA ASP A 138 7.03 11.24 1.87
C ASP A 138 5.98 10.27 2.45
N ALA A 139 4.93 9.95 1.69
CA ALA A 139 3.89 9.04 2.14
C ALA A 139 4.38 7.60 2.20
N GLU A 140 3.92 6.87 3.22
CA GLU A 140 4.06 5.41 3.29
C GLU A 140 3.01 4.79 2.36
N VAL A 141 3.44 4.30 1.19
CA VAL A 141 2.54 3.79 0.16
C VAL A 141 2.57 2.28 0.11
N VAL A 142 1.39 1.66 0.23
CA VAL A 142 1.19 0.24 -0.07
C VAL A 142 0.66 0.09 -1.48
N VAL A 143 1.16 -0.91 -2.21
CA VAL A 143 0.78 -1.17 -3.61
C VAL A 143 0.32 -2.61 -3.79
N ALA A 144 -0.90 -2.80 -4.27
CA ALA A 144 -1.37 -4.07 -4.81
C ALA A 144 -1.36 -4.02 -6.34
N ARG A 145 -1.01 -5.15 -6.97
CA ARG A 145 -0.97 -5.29 -8.43
C ARG A 145 -1.77 -6.51 -8.87
N ARG A 146 -2.44 -6.40 -10.02
CA ARG A 146 -3.07 -7.51 -10.74
C ARG A 146 -2.69 -7.44 -12.21
N VAL A 147 -2.35 -8.58 -12.80
CA VAL A 147 -2.26 -8.71 -14.25
C VAL A 147 -3.68 -8.84 -14.78
N VAL A 148 -4.03 -8.00 -15.75
CA VAL A 148 -5.36 -7.96 -16.35
C VAL A 148 -5.22 -7.99 -17.88
N LEU A 149 -6.19 -8.58 -18.56
CA LEU A 149 -6.32 -8.52 -20.02
C LEU A 149 -7.33 -7.42 -20.36
N LEU A 150 -6.95 -6.47 -21.20
CA LEU A 150 -7.78 -5.34 -21.65
C LEU A 150 -7.49 -5.12 -23.13
N ASP A 151 -8.50 -4.95 -23.98
CA ASP A 151 -8.34 -4.83 -25.44
C ASP A 151 -7.42 -5.92 -26.07
N GLY A 152 -7.45 -7.13 -25.49
CA GLY A 152 -6.62 -8.26 -25.95
C GLY A 152 -5.15 -8.25 -25.50
N ASP A 153 -4.68 -7.25 -24.77
CA ASP A 153 -3.31 -7.11 -24.28
C ASP A 153 -3.22 -7.17 -22.74
N TYR A 154 -2.04 -7.53 -22.21
CA TYR A 154 -1.82 -7.65 -20.77
C TYR A 154 -1.30 -6.35 -20.16
N TYR A 155 -1.98 -5.89 -19.12
CA TYR A 155 -1.64 -4.69 -18.36
C TYR A 155 -1.51 -4.99 -16.86
N LEU A 156 -0.93 -4.03 -16.13
CA LEU A 156 -0.90 -4.06 -14.67
C LEU A 156 -1.90 -3.06 -14.09
N LEU A 157 -2.95 -3.57 -13.46
CA LEU A 157 -3.79 -2.80 -12.56
C LEU A 157 -3.02 -2.57 -11.26
N HIS A 158 -2.77 -1.31 -10.92
CA HIS A 158 -2.14 -0.87 -9.68
C HIS A 158 -3.17 -0.18 -8.80
N VAL A 159 -3.26 -0.63 -7.55
CA VAL A 159 -3.96 0.08 -6.48
C VAL A 159 -2.94 0.50 -5.44
N ARG A 160 -2.84 1.81 -5.19
CA ARG A 160 -1.96 2.40 -4.19
C ARG A 160 -2.80 2.98 -3.06
N VAL A 161 -2.44 2.70 -1.82
CA VAL A 161 -3.15 3.19 -0.63
C VAL A 161 -2.14 3.79 0.34
N TRP A 162 -2.48 4.94 0.91
CA TRP A 162 -1.71 5.62 1.96
C TRP A 162 -2.63 6.31 2.97
#